data_AF-A0A535Z6D8-F1
#
_entry.id   AF-A0A535Z6D8-F1
#
_cell.length_a   1.000
_cell.length_b   1.000
_cell.length_c   1.000
_cell.angle_alpha   90.00
_cell.angle_beta   90.00
_cell.angle_gamma   90.00
#
_symmetry.space_group_name_H-M   'P 1'
#
loop_
_entity.id
_entity.type
_entity.pdbx_description
1 polymer ?
#
loop_
_entity_poly.entity_id
_entity_poly.type
_entity_poly.pdbx_seq_one_letter_code
_entity_poly.pdbx_strand_id
1 'polypeptide(L)'
;MVRFLGDFDLAEELVQEAVVEALRHWPEQGIPNRPGAWLLTTARRKALERLRREATYQKKLSLLVASHMNEIRGEGDDRLQLIFTCCHPSLAREAQVALTLRAVIGLTTSEIAKAFLTTESTMAQRIVRAKRKIVDAGIPYRVPTADELGDRLAEVLATLYLTFNEGFLTSGGDAPERRELAEDAVWLTRLLLRLMPEEPEVIGLL
;
A
#
# COMPACT_ATOMS: atom_id res chain seq x y z
N MET A 1 -36.46 20.54 21.40
CA MET A 1 -35.69 20.28 20.18
C MET A 1 -34.26 20.76 20.36
N VAL A 2 -34.02 22.07 20.43
CA VAL A 2 -32.69 22.66 20.72
C VAL A 2 -32.05 22.09 22.00
N ARG A 3 -32.78 22.07 23.13
CA ARG A 3 -32.30 21.47 24.40
C ARG A 3 -32.08 19.94 24.34
N PHE A 4 -32.59 19.26 23.32
CA PHE A 4 -32.46 17.81 23.14
C PHE A 4 -31.33 17.44 22.16
N LEU A 5 -31.06 18.29 21.17
CA LEU A 5 -30.04 18.08 20.13
C LEU A 5 -28.76 18.88 20.38
N GLY A 6 -28.80 19.90 21.24
CA GLY A 6 -27.66 20.78 21.51
C GLY A 6 -27.33 21.76 20.38
N ASP A 7 -28.03 21.66 19.25
CA ASP A 7 -27.81 22.40 18.01
C ASP A 7 -29.14 23.03 17.58
N PHE A 8 -29.12 24.34 17.34
CA PHE A 8 -30.31 25.13 16.99
C PHE A 8 -30.69 24.92 15.52
N ASP A 9 -29.73 24.92 14.62
CA ASP A 9 -29.95 24.83 13.17
C ASP A 9 -30.45 23.44 12.80
N LEU A 10 -29.83 22.40 13.37
CA LEU A 10 -30.29 21.02 13.20
C LEU A 10 -31.70 20.81 13.78
N ALA A 11 -32.01 21.48 14.90
CA ALA A 11 -33.32 21.43 15.50
C ALA A 11 -34.39 22.09 14.63
N GLU A 12 -34.06 23.18 13.95
CA GLU A 12 -34.94 23.85 13.01
C GLU A 12 -35.21 22.97 11.77
N GLU A 13 -34.16 22.44 11.14
CA GLU A 13 -34.28 21.54 9.98
C GLU A 13 -35.23 20.36 10.27
N LEU A 14 -35.07 19.72 11.43
CA LEU A 14 -35.89 18.57 11.81
C LEU A 14 -37.35 18.93 12.09
N VAL A 15 -37.61 20.14 12.60
CA VAL A 15 -38.99 20.64 12.76
C VAL A 15 -39.58 20.95 11.39
N GLN A 16 -38.83 21.59 10.50
CA GLN A 16 -39.27 21.86 9.13
C GLN A 16 -39.60 20.56 8.39
N GLU A 17 -38.76 19.53 8.48
CA GLU A 17 -39.05 18.22 7.92
C GLU A 17 -40.31 17.57 8.51
N ALA A 18 -40.56 17.73 9.81
CA ALA A 18 -41.78 17.23 10.44
C ALA A 18 -43.02 17.99 9.94
N VAL A 19 -42.92 19.29 9.69
CA VAL A 19 -43.99 20.09 9.08
C VAL A 19 -44.24 19.66 7.63
N VAL A 20 -43.18 19.39 6.86
CA VAL A 20 -43.31 18.84 5.49
C VAL A 20 -44.04 17.50 5.52
N GLU A 21 -43.73 16.62 6.48
CA GLU A 21 -44.43 15.35 6.65
C GLU A 21 -45.91 15.53 7.01
N ALA A 22 -46.21 16.48 7.90
CA ALA A 22 -47.58 16.84 8.26
C ALA A 22 -48.39 17.33 7.05
N LEU A 23 -47.81 18.19 6.23
CA LEU A 23 -48.45 18.72 5.02
C LEU A 23 -48.75 17.63 3.99
N ARG A 24 -47.99 16.53 4.00
CA ARG A 24 -48.26 15.36 3.15
C ARG A 24 -49.35 14.46 3.72
N HIS A 25 -49.33 14.19 5.03
CA HIS A 25 -50.21 13.19 5.65
C HIS A 25 -51.58 13.73 6.09
N TRP A 26 -51.66 14.97 6.59
CA TRP A 26 -52.92 15.51 7.13
C TRP A 26 -54.04 15.70 6.11
N PRO A 27 -53.78 16.05 4.84
CA PRO A 27 -54.85 16.13 3.83
C PRO A 27 -55.57 14.80 3.59
N GLU A 28 -54.87 13.68 3.73
CA GLU A 28 -55.42 12.34 3.47
C GLU A 28 -55.97 11.68 4.74
N GLN A 29 -55.29 11.84 5.88
CA GLN A 29 -55.58 11.11 7.12
C GLN A 29 -56.28 11.96 8.19
N GLY A 30 -56.49 13.25 7.91
CA GLY A 30 -57.02 14.22 8.85
C GLY A 30 -55.98 14.76 9.83
N ILE A 31 -56.28 15.92 10.42
CA ILE A 31 -55.40 16.56 11.41
C ILE A 31 -55.54 15.82 12.75
N PRO A 32 -54.44 15.35 13.37
CA PRO A 32 -54.49 14.69 14.67
C PRO A 32 -55.01 15.62 15.77
N ASN A 33 -55.66 15.04 16.80
CA ASN A 33 -56.16 15.79 17.96
C ASN A 33 -55.10 16.60 18.73
N ARG A 34 -53.81 16.23 18.60
CA ARG A 34 -52.67 16.94 19.22
C ARG A 34 -51.55 17.17 18.19
N PRO A 35 -51.70 18.14 17.27
CA PRO A 35 -50.78 18.30 16.14
C PRO A 35 -49.36 18.67 16.58
N GLY A 36 -49.21 19.49 17.63
CA GLY A 36 -47.89 19.84 18.18
C GLY A 36 -47.13 18.64 18.77
N ALA A 37 -47.83 17.69 19.41
CA ALA A 37 -47.21 16.48 19.94
C ALA A 37 -46.79 15.52 18.82
N TRP A 38 -47.57 15.48 17.74
CA TRP A 38 -47.26 14.71 16.55
C TRP A 38 -45.98 15.24 15.88
N LEU A 39 -45.91 16.55 15.62
CA LEU A 39 -44.73 17.19 15.00
C LEU A 39 -43.45 16.96 15.81
N LEU A 40 -43.52 17.10 17.13
CA LEU A 40 -42.38 16.85 18.01
C LEU A 40 -41.90 15.39 17.95
N THR A 41 -42.84 14.45 17.86
CA THR A 41 -42.53 13.01 17.77
C THR A 41 -41.90 12.66 16.42
N THR A 42 -42.43 13.21 15.33
CA THR A 42 -41.89 13.04 13.98
C THR A 42 -40.48 13.64 13.87
N ALA A 43 -40.27 14.86 14.36
CA ALA A 43 -38.95 15.49 14.39
C ALA A 43 -37.92 14.65 15.18
N ARG A 44 -38.32 14.09 16.34
CA ARG A 44 -37.47 13.19 17.13
C ARG A 44 -37.12 11.89 16.41
N ARG A 45 -38.07 11.28 15.69
CA ARG A 45 -37.83 10.06 14.92
C ARG A 45 -36.84 10.31 13.78
N LYS A 46 -37.00 11.41 13.04
CA LYS A 46 -36.09 11.84 11.98
C LYS A 46 -34.68 12.11 12.51
N ALA A 47 -34.57 12.75 13.68
CA ALA A 47 -33.29 12.98 14.34
C ALA A 47 -32.55 11.66 14.65
N LEU A 48 -33.26 10.69 15.22
CA LEU A 48 -32.72 9.35 15.52
C LEU A 48 -32.31 8.60 14.25
N GLU A 49 -33.07 8.74 13.16
CA GLU A 49 -32.74 8.11 11.89
C GLU A 49 -31.46 8.69 11.29
N ARG A 50 -31.30 10.02 11.30
CA ARG A 50 -30.08 10.71 10.83
C ARG A 50 -28.85 10.28 11.62
N LEU A 51 -28.95 10.24 12.96
CA LEU A 51 -27.87 9.74 13.84
C LEU A 51 -27.50 8.28 13.55
N ARG A 52 -28.50 7.41 13.30
CA ARG A 52 -28.26 6.00 12.94
C ARG A 52 -27.61 5.85 11.57
N ARG A 53 -28.03 6.66 10.58
CA ARG A 53 -27.42 6.68 9.24
C ARG A 53 -25.97 7.12 9.31
N GLU A 54 -25.67 8.15 10.07
CA GLU A 54 -24.29 8.64 10.26
C GLU A 54 -23.42 7.59 10.93
N ALA A 55 -23.88 6.98 12.03
CA ALA A 55 -23.15 5.90 12.70
C ALA A 55 -22.89 4.70 11.77
N THR A 56 -23.86 4.37 10.90
CA THR A 56 -23.71 3.30 9.90
C THR A 56 -22.71 3.68 8.80
N TYR A 57 -22.75 4.94 8.35
CA TYR A 57 -21.83 5.48 7.35
C TYR A 57 -20.39 5.45 7.87
N GLN A 58 -20.16 5.97 9.09
CA GLN A 58 -18.84 5.95 9.74
C GLN A 58 -18.31 4.51 9.93
N LYS A 59 -19.18 3.57 10.32
CA LYS A 59 -18.81 2.15 10.43
C LYS A 59 -18.44 1.52 9.08
N LYS A 60 -19.12 1.89 7.99
CA LYS A 60 -18.77 1.40 6.65
C LYS A 60 -17.46 2.02 6.15
N LEU A 61 -17.25 3.30 6.42
CA LEU A 61 -16.01 4.02 6.06
C LEU A 61 -14.80 3.41 6.76
N SER A 62 -14.91 3.11 8.07
CA SER A 62 -13.81 2.48 8.81
C SER A 62 -13.47 1.08 8.32
N LEU A 63 -14.47 0.29 7.90
CA LEU A 63 -14.24 -1.03 7.27
C LEU A 63 -13.53 -0.92 5.92
N LEU A 64 -13.87 0.08 5.09
CA LEU A 64 -13.18 0.32 3.81
C LEU A 64 -11.73 0.74 4.01
N VAL A 65 -11.46 1.63 4.97
CA VAL A 65 -10.10 2.06 5.31
C VAL A 65 -9.27 0.87 5.85
N ALA A 66 -9.84 0.06 6.73
CA ALA A 66 -9.16 -1.13 7.26
C ALA A 66 -8.86 -2.18 6.17
N SER A 67 -9.79 -2.39 5.23
CA SER A 67 -9.59 -3.27 4.08
C SER A 67 -8.43 -2.79 3.21
N HIS A 68 -8.42 -1.51 2.86
CA HIS A 68 -7.38 -0.91 2.02
C HIS A 68 -5.99 -0.95 2.68
N MET A 69 -5.92 -0.73 4.00
CA MET A 69 -4.66 -0.86 4.74
C MET A 69 -4.15 -2.29 4.80
N ASN A 70 -5.04 -3.30 4.89
CA ASN A 70 -4.65 -4.70 4.81
C ASN A 70 -4.14 -5.09 3.42
N GLU A 71 -4.75 -4.59 2.35
CA GLU A 71 -4.28 -4.81 0.97
C GLU A 71 -2.88 -4.23 0.76
N ILE A 72 -2.65 -2.99 1.18
CA ILE A 72 -1.34 -2.34 1.09
C ILE A 72 -0.30 -3.10 1.94
N ARG A 73 -0.69 -3.56 3.13
CA ARG A 73 0.20 -4.34 4.00
C ARG A 73 0.54 -5.70 3.40
N GLY A 74 -0.44 -6.38 2.78
CA GLY A 74 -0.22 -7.64 2.07
C GLY A 74 0.72 -7.48 0.87
N GLU A 75 0.51 -6.46 0.04
CA GLU A 75 1.43 -6.14 -1.07
C GLU A 75 2.84 -5.75 -0.57
N GLY A 76 2.92 -5.04 0.55
CA GLY A 76 4.18 -4.66 1.17
C GLY A 76 4.98 -5.86 1.68
N ASP A 77 4.32 -6.77 2.40
CA ASP A 77 4.93 -8.00 2.90
C ASP A 77 5.38 -8.90 1.73
N ASP A 78 4.56 -9.10 0.70
CA ASP A 78 4.90 -9.94 -0.45
C ASP A 78 6.12 -9.40 -1.23
N ARG A 79 6.21 -8.06 -1.40
CA ARG A 79 7.37 -7.43 -2.03
C ARG A 79 8.62 -7.55 -1.16
N LEU A 80 8.50 -7.39 0.16
CA LEU A 80 9.61 -7.54 1.09
C LEU A 80 10.15 -8.98 1.08
N GLN A 81 9.26 -9.97 1.09
CA GLN A 81 9.58 -11.39 0.93
C GLN A 81 10.36 -11.65 -0.36
N LEU A 82 9.89 -11.06 -1.48
CA LEU A 82 10.54 -11.21 -2.79
C LEU A 82 11.94 -10.62 -2.81
N ILE A 83 12.13 -9.41 -2.27
CA ILE A 83 13.44 -8.75 -2.18
C ILE A 83 14.42 -9.62 -1.38
N PHE A 84 14.03 -10.09 -0.19
CA PHE A 84 14.89 -10.94 0.64
C PHE A 84 15.19 -12.32 0.04
N THR A 85 14.23 -12.88 -0.71
CA THR A 85 14.42 -14.13 -1.43
C THR A 85 15.44 -13.96 -2.55
N CYS A 86 15.35 -12.88 -3.33
CA CYS A 86 16.27 -12.57 -4.42
C CYS A 86 17.69 -12.26 -3.92
N CYS A 87 17.82 -11.66 -2.73
CA CYS A 87 19.10 -11.29 -2.13
C CYS A 87 19.65 -12.34 -1.14
N HIS A 88 19.26 -13.61 -1.27
CA HIS A 88 19.75 -14.66 -0.38
C HIS A 88 21.28 -14.88 -0.56
N PRO A 89 22.08 -15.02 0.52
CA PRO A 89 23.55 -15.13 0.46
C PRO A 89 24.04 -16.37 -0.31
N SER A 90 23.28 -17.46 -0.32
CA SER A 90 23.54 -18.63 -1.18
C SER A 90 23.55 -18.33 -2.69
N LEU A 91 23.00 -17.21 -3.15
CA LEU A 91 23.06 -16.80 -4.56
C LEU A 91 24.33 -15.98 -4.81
N ALA A 92 24.95 -16.15 -5.98
CA ALA A 92 26.07 -15.29 -6.37
C ALA A 92 25.59 -13.84 -6.52
N ARG A 93 26.44 -12.86 -6.20
CA ARG A 93 26.05 -11.44 -6.16
C ARG A 93 25.41 -10.93 -7.45
N GLU A 94 26.01 -11.26 -8.59
CA GLU A 94 25.48 -10.90 -9.91
C GLU A 94 24.11 -11.54 -10.19
N ALA A 95 23.84 -12.72 -9.62
CA ALA A 95 22.57 -13.40 -9.74
C ALA A 95 21.49 -12.76 -8.83
N GLN A 96 21.87 -12.29 -7.64
CA GLN A 96 20.97 -11.52 -6.76
C GLN A 96 20.50 -10.24 -7.47
N VAL A 97 21.45 -9.44 -8.00
CA VAL A 97 21.14 -8.20 -8.73
C VAL A 97 20.23 -8.50 -9.92
N ALA A 98 20.62 -9.44 -10.80
CA ALA A 98 19.84 -9.77 -11.99
C ALA A 98 18.43 -10.26 -11.67
N LEU A 99 18.26 -11.04 -10.60
CA LEU A 99 16.95 -11.55 -10.19
C LEU A 99 16.08 -10.46 -9.56
N THR A 100 16.66 -9.56 -8.77
CA THR A 100 15.97 -8.39 -8.20
C THR A 100 15.48 -7.45 -9.29
N LEU A 101 16.33 -7.11 -10.27
CA LEU A 101 15.93 -6.31 -11.43
C LEU A 101 14.78 -6.97 -12.21
N ARG A 102 14.85 -8.28 -12.42
CA ARG A 102 13.82 -9.02 -13.17
C ARG A 102 12.49 -9.17 -12.42
N ALA A 103 12.54 -9.47 -11.13
CA ALA A 103 11.37 -9.88 -10.36
C ALA A 103 10.71 -8.73 -9.58
N VAL A 104 11.50 -7.76 -9.12
CA VAL A 104 11.00 -6.65 -8.28
C VAL A 104 10.78 -5.39 -9.11
N ILE A 105 11.73 -5.06 -9.98
CA ILE A 105 11.64 -3.85 -10.82
C ILE A 105 10.87 -4.14 -12.12
N GLY A 106 11.06 -5.33 -12.70
CA GLY A 106 10.32 -5.78 -13.87
C GLY A 106 11.06 -5.63 -15.21
N LEU A 107 12.37 -5.36 -15.19
CA LEU A 107 13.18 -5.23 -16.41
C LEU A 107 13.14 -6.53 -17.23
N THR A 108 13.19 -6.38 -18.55
CA THR A 108 13.34 -7.50 -19.49
C THR A 108 14.72 -8.11 -19.41
N THR A 109 14.84 -9.39 -19.80
CA THR A 109 16.14 -10.06 -19.85
C THR A 109 17.13 -9.34 -20.77
N SER A 110 16.66 -8.74 -21.87
CA SER A 110 17.46 -7.94 -22.79
C SER A 110 18.00 -6.68 -22.11
N GLU A 111 17.16 -5.90 -21.42
CA GLU A 111 17.60 -4.69 -20.69
C GLU A 111 18.64 -5.05 -19.63
N ILE A 112 18.41 -6.12 -18.87
CA ILE A 112 19.38 -6.60 -17.87
C ILE A 112 20.67 -7.09 -18.54
N ALA A 113 20.61 -7.73 -19.71
CA ALA A 113 21.81 -8.19 -20.40
C ALA A 113 22.68 -7.01 -20.87
N LYS A 114 22.05 -5.95 -21.40
CA LYS A 114 22.75 -4.71 -21.78
C LYS A 114 23.38 -4.02 -20.58
N ALA A 115 22.65 -3.93 -19.48
CA ALA A 115 23.14 -3.41 -18.19
C ALA A 115 24.41 -4.11 -17.73
N PHE A 116 24.45 -5.44 -17.85
CA PHE A 116 25.57 -6.28 -17.45
C PHE A 116 26.62 -6.51 -18.55
N LEU A 117 26.51 -5.81 -19.68
CA LEU A 117 27.39 -5.96 -20.84
C LEU A 117 27.60 -7.42 -21.27
N THR A 118 26.52 -8.19 -21.24
CA THR A 118 26.51 -9.61 -21.61
C THR A 118 25.45 -9.91 -22.66
N THR A 119 25.43 -11.15 -23.15
CA THR A 119 24.40 -11.57 -24.11
C THR A 119 23.09 -11.89 -23.39
N GLU A 120 21.97 -11.69 -24.06
CA GLU A 120 20.65 -12.03 -23.52
C GLU A 120 20.55 -13.52 -23.16
N SER A 121 21.19 -14.41 -23.92
CA SER A 121 21.20 -15.84 -23.61
C SER A 121 21.98 -16.16 -22.34
N THR A 122 23.15 -15.52 -22.13
CA THR A 122 23.91 -15.64 -20.87
C THR A 122 23.09 -15.13 -19.69
N MET A 123 22.40 -14.00 -19.84
CA MET A 123 21.57 -13.43 -18.78
C MET A 123 20.33 -14.30 -18.48
N ALA A 124 19.66 -14.82 -19.51
CA ALA A 124 18.53 -15.74 -19.36
C ALA A 124 18.95 -16.98 -18.56
N GLN A 125 20.08 -17.60 -18.93
CA GLN A 125 20.62 -18.75 -18.21
C GLN A 125 20.98 -18.41 -16.76
N ARG A 126 21.55 -17.22 -16.51
CA ARG A 126 21.88 -16.75 -15.16
C ARG A 126 20.62 -16.67 -14.30
N ILE A 127 19.56 -16.05 -14.80
CA ILE A 127 18.27 -15.92 -14.09
C ILE A 127 17.66 -17.31 -13.84
N VAL A 128 17.66 -18.21 -14.84
CA VAL A 128 17.14 -19.57 -14.67
C VAL A 128 17.93 -20.35 -13.62
N ARG A 129 19.26 -20.30 -13.65
CA ARG A 129 20.11 -20.95 -12.64
C ARG A 129 19.89 -20.38 -11.25
N ALA A 130 19.69 -19.06 -11.13
CA ALA A 130 19.39 -18.41 -9.85
C ALA A 130 18.06 -18.92 -9.27
N LYS A 131 16.98 -18.92 -10.08
CA LYS A 131 15.68 -19.46 -9.68
C LYS A 131 15.75 -20.92 -9.29
N ARG A 132 16.49 -21.73 -10.06
CA ARG A 132 16.71 -23.14 -9.73
C ARG A 132 17.46 -23.30 -8.41
N LYS A 133 18.48 -22.48 -8.14
CA LYS A 133 19.22 -22.50 -6.88
C LYS A 133 18.35 -22.12 -5.67
N ILE A 134 17.38 -21.21 -5.83
CA ILE A 134 16.37 -20.91 -4.80
C ILE A 134 15.58 -22.17 -4.43
N VAL A 135 15.11 -22.91 -5.43
CA VAL A 135 14.35 -24.15 -5.23
C VAL A 135 15.23 -25.25 -4.64
N ASP A 136 16.40 -25.51 -5.25
CA ASP A 136 17.31 -26.59 -4.85
C ASP A 136 17.84 -26.39 -3.42
N ALA A 137 18.07 -25.14 -3.00
CA ALA A 137 18.51 -24.81 -1.64
C ALA A 137 17.37 -24.67 -0.63
N GLY A 138 16.11 -24.85 -1.04
CA GLY A 138 14.94 -24.77 -0.15
C GLY A 138 14.78 -23.39 0.49
N ILE A 139 15.13 -22.32 -0.23
CA ILE A 139 15.10 -20.96 0.30
C ILE A 139 13.64 -20.58 0.60
N PRO A 140 13.28 -20.26 1.86
CA PRO A 140 11.91 -19.98 2.21
C PRO A 140 11.48 -18.62 1.65
N TYR A 141 10.34 -18.59 0.96
CA TYR A 141 9.70 -17.36 0.51
C TYR A 141 8.93 -16.74 1.68
N ARG A 142 9.65 -15.98 2.52
CA ARG A 142 9.11 -15.30 3.70
C ARG A 142 9.99 -14.12 4.08
N VAL A 143 9.48 -13.25 4.96
CA VAL A 143 10.30 -12.24 5.60
C VAL A 143 11.25 -12.98 6.56
N PRO A 144 12.56 -12.66 6.57
CA PRO A 144 13.51 -13.26 7.50
C PRO A 144 13.03 -13.11 8.95
N THR A 145 13.35 -14.08 9.80
CA THR A 145 13.16 -13.90 11.24
C THR A 145 14.20 -12.91 11.78
N ALA A 146 13.99 -12.36 12.97
CA ALA A 146 14.85 -11.31 13.52
C ALA A 146 16.34 -11.71 13.62
N ASP A 147 16.62 -13.00 13.85
CA ASP A 147 17.96 -13.60 13.89
C ASP A 147 18.61 -13.75 12.51
N GLU A 148 17.81 -13.89 11.45
CA GLU A 148 18.29 -13.96 10.06
C GLU A 148 18.39 -12.57 9.41
N LEU A 149 17.64 -11.60 9.93
CA LEU A 149 17.42 -10.31 9.28
C LEU A 149 18.72 -9.54 9.02
N GLY A 150 19.66 -9.55 9.97
CA GLY A 150 20.91 -8.80 9.84
C GLY A 150 21.73 -9.18 8.62
N ASP A 151 22.07 -10.47 8.48
CA ASP A 151 22.84 -10.98 7.33
C ASP A 151 22.09 -10.76 6.01
N ARG A 152 20.76 -10.89 6.02
CA ARG A 152 19.94 -10.71 4.80
C ARG A 152 19.81 -9.26 4.40
N LEU A 153 19.65 -8.37 5.37
CA LEU A 153 19.57 -6.94 5.13
C LEU A 153 20.90 -6.44 4.56
N ALA A 154 22.03 -6.89 5.11
CA ALA A 154 23.34 -6.57 4.56
C ALA A 154 23.46 -6.97 3.07
N GLU A 155 22.98 -8.15 2.70
CA GLU A 155 22.96 -8.58 1.29
C GLU A 155 22.03 -7.72 0.42
N VAL A 156 20.83 -7.39 0.90
CA VAL A 156 19.91 -6.51 0.17
C VAL A 156 20.54 -5.14 -0.05
N LEU A 157 21.03 -4.50 1.01
CA LEU A 157 21.63 -3.16 0.95
C LEU A 157 22.83 -3.13 0.02
N ALA A 158 23.67 -4.16 0.09
CA ALA A 158 24.86 -4.20 -0.71
C ALA A 158 24.54 -4.60 -2.18
N THR A 159 23.45 -5.33 -2.46
CA THR A 159 22.90 -5.49 -3.82
C THR A 159 22.38 -4.16 -4.38
N LEU A 160 21.65 -3.38 -3.58
CA LEU A 160 21.14 -2.06 -3.97
C LEU A 160 22.29 -1.08 -4.24
N TYR A 161 23.28 -1.05 -3.35
CA TYR A 161 24.48 -0.23 -3.50
C TYR A 161 25.26 -0.57 -4.77
N LEU A 162 25.47 -1.86 -5.07
CA LEU A 162 26.14 -2.26 -6.32
C LEU A 162 25.32 -1.88 -7.55
N THR A 163 24.01 -2.08 -7.52
CA THR A 163 23.12 -1.69 -8.62
C THR A 163 23.21 -0.19 -8.89
N PHE A 164 23.22 0.61 -7.82
CA PHE A 164 23.40 2.05 -7.92
C PHE A 164 24.79 2.41 -8.50
N ASN A 165 25.87 1.82 -7.98
CA ASN A 165 27.22 2.11 -8.44
C ASN A 165 27.45 1.77 -9.91
N GLU A 166 26.95 0.62 -10.36
CA GLU A 166 27.04 0.21 -11.77
C GLU A 166 26.33 1.20 -12.70
N GLY A 167 25.16 1.69 -12.27
CA GLY A 167 24.42 2.74 -12.99
C GLY A 167 25.09 4.12 -12.92
N PHE A 168 25.59 4.51 -11.75
CA PHE A 168 26.11 5.85 -11.47
C PHE A 168 27.52 6.09 -12.03
N LEU A 169 28.48 5.20 -11.76
CA LEU A 169 29.88 5.37 -12.15
C LEU A 169 30.08 5.36 -13.68
N THR A 170 29.14 4.76 -14.40
CA THR A 170 29.17 4.63 -15.86
C THR A 170 28.24 5.60 -16.58
N SER A 171 27.59 6.50 -15.83
CA SER A 171 26.74 7.59 -16.36
C SER A 171 27.50 8.73 -17.04
N GLY A 172 28.84 8.63 -17.13
CA GLY A 172 29.69 9.57 -17.87
C GLY A 172 29.76 9.35 -19.39
N GLY A 173 29.12 8.30 -19.91
CA GLY A 173 28.97 8.07 -21.36
C GLY A 173 27.49 7.99 -21.75
N ASP A 174 27.18 8.29 -23.02
CA ASP A 174 25.85 8.39 -23.66
C ASP A 174 24.92 7.13 -23.60
N ALA A 175 24.98 6.32 -22.54
CA ALA A 175 24.15 5.13 -22.36
C ALA A 175 22.99 5.41 -21.37
N PRO A 176 21.80 5.85 -21.84
CA PRO A 176 20.65 6.17 -21.01
C PRO A 176 20.18 5.00 -20.11
N GLU A 177 20.31 3.76 -20.61
CA GLU A 177 19.95 2.53 -19.89
C GLU A 177 20.69 2.36 -18.54
N ARG A 178 21.87 2.98 -18.37
CA ARG A 178 22.64 2.91 -17.11
C ARG A 178 22.22 3.96 -16.09
N ARG A 179 21.77 5.12 -16.55
CA ARG A 179 21.16 6.13 -15.68
C ARG A 179 19.85 5.60 -15.09
N GLU A 180 19.07 4.87 -15.89
CA GLU A 180 17.84 4.20 -15.46
C GLU A 180 18.11 3.18 -14.33
N LEU A 181 19.21 2.41 -14.39
CA LEU A 181 19.60 1.49 -13.30
C LEU A 181 19.89 2.19 -11.96
N ALA A 182 20.53 3.36 -11.99
CA ALA A 182 20.79 4.12 -10.78
C ALA A 182 19.49 4.66 -10.17
N GLU A 183 18.58 5.16 -11.02
CA GLU A 183 17.25 5.61 -10.61
C GLU A 183 16.41 4.47 -10.05
N ASP A 184 16.48 3.29 -10.67
CA ASP A 184 15.85 2.05 -10.23
C ASP A 184 16.38 1.57 -8.87
N ALA A 185 17.69 1.65 -8.65
CA ALA A 185 18.31 1.34 -7.37
C ALA A 185 17.82 2.30 -6.27
N VAL A 186 17.77 3.61 -6.55
CA VAL A 186 17.21 4.60 -5.62
C VAL A 186 15.72 4.34 -5.35
N TRP A 187 14.96 3.99 -6.38
CA TRP A 187 13.54 3.64 -6.23
C TRP A 187 13.36 2.42 -5.32
N LEU A 188 14.18 1.39 -5.50
CA LEU A 188 14.16 0.21 -4.64
C LEU A 188 14.58 0.53 -3.20
N THR A 189 15.60 1.38 -2.98
CA THR A 189 15.97 1.78 -1.63
C THR A 189 14.85 2.57 -0.95
N ARG A 190 14.17 3.46 -1.67
CA ARG A 190 12.96 4.14 -1.16
C ARG A 190 11.80 3.19 -0.91
N LEU A 191 11.63 2.17 -1.75
CA LEU A 191 10.66 1.12 -1.51
C LEU A 191 10.98 0.37 -0.22
N LEU A 192 12.24 -0.04 -0.04
CA LEU A 192 12.70 -0.71 1.17
C LEU A 192 12.50 0.16 2.41
N LEU A 193 12.79 1.47 2.33
CA LEU A 193 12.54 2.41 3.43
C LEU A 193 11.05 2.50 3.79
N ARG A 194 10.14 2.48 2.80
CA ARG A 194 8.69 2.46 3.11
C ARG A 194 8.25 1.16 3.78
N LEU A 195 8.91 0.05 3.45
CA LEU A 195 8.61 -1.27 4.03
C LEU A 195 9.26 -1.45 5.40
N MET A 196 10.38 -0.76 5.67
CA MET A 196 11.18 -0.85 6.88
C MET A 196 11.59 0.55 7.38
N PRO A 197 10.62 1.38 7.83
CA PRO A 197 10.85 2.80 8.08
C PRO A 197 11.76 3.11 9.27
N GLU A 198 11.91 2.17 10.20
CA GLU A 198 12.70 2.33 11.42
C GLU A 198 14.13 1.74 11.30
N GLU A 199 14.48 1.13 10.16
CA GLU A 199 15.79 0.49 9.99
C GLU A 199 16.89 1.50 9.62
N PRO A 200 17.87 1.75 10.52
CA PRO A 200 18.87 2.80 10.33
C PRO A 200 19.73 2.62 9.07
N GLU A 201 20.08 1.38 8.73
CA GLU A 201 20.93 1.06 7.58
C GLU A 201 20.22 1.30 6.25
N VAL A 202 18.88 1.14 6.21
CA VAL A 202 18.07 1.48 5.02
C VAL A 202 17.99 2.98 4.85
N ILE A 203 17.82 3.72 5.95
CA ILE A 203 17.83 5.19 5.96
C ILE A 203 19.18 5.72 5.47
N GLY A 204 20.29 5.14 5.94
CA GLY A 204 21.65 5.58 5.60
C GLY A 204 22.09 5.30 4.16
N LEU A 205 21.33 4.51 3.38
CA LEU A 205 21.63 4.19 1.99
C LEU A 205 21.10 5.24 0.99
N LEU A 206 20.22 6.16 1.42
CA LEU A 206 19.67 7.27 0.64
C LEU A 206 20.36 8.61 0.95
#